data_AF-A0AAW5T620-F1
#
_entry.id   AF-A0AAW5T620-F1
#
_cell.length_a   1.000
_cell.length_b   1.000
_cell.length_c   1.000
_cell.angle_alpha   90.00
_cell.angle_beta   90.00
_cell.angle_gamma   90.00
#
_symmetry.space_group_name_H-M   'P 1'
#
loop_
_entity.id
_entity.type
_entity.pdbx_description
1 polymer ?
#
loop_
_entity_poly.entity_id
_entity_poly.type
_entity_poly.pdbx_seq_one_letter_code
_entity_poly.pdbx_strand_id
1 'polypeptide(L)'
;MQNNALDMAQVGGSVLPAILIIACVATAFCVFICSIDYWSSKGSYKDMAQLMTHSSMFWVRWPHDRIWSAPYGELAAEADRCEVIVDYIKRKKKSQRKRVDDAHAAFNQHIDHEIAAYQGMLAAVRNAMNYAHSRGRGPQQPYGA
;
A
#
# COMPACT_ATOMS: atom_id res chain seq x y z
N MET A 1 -31.99 -58.69 25.42
CA MET A 1 -32.28 -57.54 24.54
C MET A 1 -32.34 -56.28 25.39
N GLN A 2 -31.18 -55.68 25.73
CA GLN A 2 -31.14 -54.48 26.57
C GLN A 2 -29.88 -53.63 26.33
N ASN A 3 -29.36 -53.64 25.09
CA ASN A 3 -28.06 -53.02 24.78
C ASN A 3 -28.20 -51.77 23.89
N ASN A 4 -29.42 -51.40 23.47
CA ASN A 4 -29.62 -50.31 22.50
C ASN A 4 -29.89 -48.94 23.14
N ALA A 5 -30.13 -48.89 24.46
CA ALA A 5 -30.46 -47.64 25.17
C ALA A 5 -29.22 -46.88 25.68
N LEU A 6 -28.08 -47.57 25.86
CA LEU A 6 -26.84 -46.96 26.35
C LEU A 6 -26.02 -46.28 25.24
N ASP A 7 -26.25 -46.63 23.97
CA ASP A 7 -25.49 -46.09 22.84
C ASP A 7 -25.92 -44.64 22.48
N MET A 8 -27.18 -44.28 22.72
CA MET A 8 -27.68 -42.93 22.40
C MET A 8 -27.28 -41.87 23.42
N ALA A 9 -26.88 -42.24 24.65
CA ALA A 9 -26.43 -41.30 25.66
C ALA A 9 -24.95 -40.89 25.47
N GLN A 10 -24.15 -41.70 24.76
CA GLN A 10 -22.72 -41.47 24.61
C GLN A 10 -22.36 -40.58 23.41
N VAL A 11 -23.24 -40.49 22.40
CA VAL A 11 -23.01 -39.66 21.21
C VAL A 11 -23.31 -38.17 21.46
N GLY A 12 -24.12 -37.84 22.47
CA GLY A 12 -24.43 -36.45 22.84
C GLY A 12 -23.32 -35.69 23.59
N GLY A 13 -22.37 -36.41 24.22
CA GLY A 13 -21.37 -35.82 25.12
C GLY A 13 -20.06 -35.38 24.47
N SER A 14 -19.78 -35.81 23.23
CA SER A 14 -18.44 -35.65 22.62
C SER A 14 -18.37 -34.69 21.43
N VAL A 15 -19.51 -34.41 20.80
CA VAL A 15 -19.56 -33.56 19.58
C VAL A 15 -19.64 -32.07 19.92
N LEU A 16 -20.41 -31.71 20.95
CA LEU A 16 -20.54 -30.32 21.45
C LEU A 16 -19.22 -29.69 21.90
N PRO A 17 -18.37 -30.34 22.72
CA PRO A 17 -17.09 -29.75 23.13
C PRO A 17 -16.12 -29.62 21.94
N ALA A 18 -16.12 -30.57 21.01
CA ALA A 18 -15.28 -30.51 19.81
C ALA A 18 -15.68 -29.34 18.88
N ILE A 19 -16.98 -29.12 18.65
CA ILE A 19 -17.48 -27.99 17.86
C ILE A 19 -17.12 -26.65 18.52
N LEU A 20 -17.27 -26.55 19.84
CA LEU A 20 -16.92 -25.34 20.58
C LEU A 20 -15.41 -25.04 20.50
N ILE A 21 -14.55 -26.06 20.62
CA ILE A 21 -13.10 -25.89 20.47
C ILE A 21 -12.76 -25.40 19.05
N ILE A 22 -13.33 -26.02 18.01
CA ILE A 22 -13.09 -25.61 16.62
C ILE A 22 -13.57 -24.18 16.39
N ALA A 23 -14.75 -23.82 16.90
CA ALA A 23 -15.29 -22.46 16.78
C ALA A 23 -14.41 -21.44 17.50
N CYS A 24 -13.93 -21.74 18.71
CA CYS A 24 -13.01 -20.90 19.47
C CYS A 24 -11.65 -20.73 18.75
N VAL A 25 -11.09 -21.80 18.20
CA VAL A 25 -9.85 -21.73 17.42
C VAL A 25 -10.04 -20.93 16.14
N ALA A 26 -11.15 -21.13 15.42
CA ALA A 26 -11.47 -20.38 14.21
C ALA A 26 -11.65 -18.89 14.50
N THR A 27 -12.38 -18.52 15.57
CA THR A 27 -12.56 -17.12 15.97
C THR A 27 -11.25 -16.47 16.41
N ALA A 28 -10.45 -17.16 17.23
CA ALA A 28 -9.12 -16.67 17.62
C ALA A 28 -8.21 -16.45 16.39
N PHE A 29 -8.24 -17.37 15.44
CA PHE A 29 -7.48 -17.26 14.19
C PHE A 29 -7.97 -16.09 13.32
N CYS A 30 -9.28 -15.91 13.19
CA CYS A 30 -9.85 -14.75 12.47
C CYS A 30 -9.44 -13.43 13.11
N VAL A 31 -9.54 -13.29 14.44
CA VAL A 31 -9.14 -12.07 15.15
C VAL A 31 -7.64 -11.82 15.00
N PHE A 32 -6.82 -12.87 15.03
CA PHE A 32 -5.37 -12.77 14.84
C PHE A 32 -5.01 -12.25 13.44
N ILE A 33 -5.60 -12.83 12.39
CA ILE A 33 -5.38 -12.39 11.00
C ILE A 33 -5.90 -10.95 10.80
N CYS A 34 -7.09 -10.61 11.31
CA CYS A 34 -7.62 -9.25 11.24
C CYS A 34 -6.74 -8.23 11.98
N SER A 35 -6.14 -8.62 13.10
CA SER A 35 -5.22 -7.76 13.86
C SER A 35 -3.91 -7.52 13.11
N ILE A 36 -3.37 -8.54 12.44
CA ILE A 36 -2.19 -8.41 11.57
C ILE A 36 -2.48 -7.49 10.39
N ASP A 37 -3.61 -7.68 9.70
CA ASP A 37 -4.03 -6.84 8.58
C ASP A 37 -4.23 -5.38 9.02
N TYR A 38 -4.88 -5.17 10.17
CA TYR A 38 -5.06 -3.84 10.74
C TYR A 38 -3.74 -3.16 11.10
N TRP A 39 -2.80 -3.88 11.73
CA TRP A 39 -1.50 -3.32 12.12
C TRP A 39 -0.60 -3.06 10.90
N SER A 40 -0.62 -3.97 9.92
CA SER A 40 0.09 -3.82 8.64
C SER A 40 -0.45 -2.64 7.84
N SER A 41 -1.78 -2.51 7.73
CA SER A 41 -2.44 -1.37 7.09
C SER A 41 -2.10 -0.05 7.78
N LYS A 42 -2.02 -0.04 9.12
CA LYS A 42 -1.70 1.17 9.89
C LYS A 42 -0.24 1.59 9.75
N GLY A 43 0.69 0.64 9.71
CA GLY A 43 2.11 0.90 9.43
C GLY A 43 2.29 1.43 8.01
N SER A 44 1.73 0.72 7.02
CA SER A 44 1.80 1.12 5.62
C SER A 44 1.14 2.48 5.35
N TYR A 45 0.05 2.81 6.04
CA TYR A 45 -0.59 4.12 5.93
C TYR A 45 0.27 5.26 6.51
N LYS A 46 0.93 5.03 7.65
CA LYS A 46 1.85 6.02 8.24
C LYS A 46 3.04 6.28 7.34
N ASP A 47 3.66 5.22 6.82
CA ASP A 47 4.79 5.32 5.91
C ASP A 47 4.39 6.04 4.62
N MET A 48 3.18 5.76 4.11
CA MET A 48 2.64 6.44 2.93
C MET A 48 2.33 7.92 3.19
N ALA A 49 1.70 8.24 4.31
CA ALA A 49 1.42 9.63 4.68
C ALA A 49 2.71 10.43 4.83
N GLN A 50 3.75 9.81 5.38
CA GLN A 50 5.08 10.41 5.47
C GLN A 50 5.70 10.62 4.08
N LEU A 51 5.63 9.64 3.18
CA LEU A 51 6.11 9.77 1.79
C LEU A 51 5.39 10.92 1.04
N MET A 52 4.06 10.99 1.14
CA MET A 52 3.27 12.08 0.55
C MET A 52 3.61 13.45 1.15
N THR A 53 3.91 13.49 2.45
CA THR A 53 4.35 14.71 3.13
C THR A 53 5.72 15.16 2.63
N HIS A 54 6.68 14.25 2.48
CA HIS A 54 8.01 14.56 1.92
C HIS A 54 7.91 15.05 0.48
N SER A 55 7.06 14.42 -0.34
CA SER A 55 6.78 14.86 -1.70
C SER A 55 6.19 16.28 -1.70
N SER A 56 5.18 16.55 -0.85
CA SER A 56 4.61 17.90 -0.70
C SER A 56 5.66 18.94 -0.30
N MET A 57 6.54 18.63 0.66
CA MET A 57 7.62 19.53 1.07
C MET A 57 8.61 19.81 -0.08
N PHE A 58 8.90 18.81 -0.91
CA PHE A 58 9.71 19.00 -2.11
C PHE A 58 9.05 19.97 -3.07
N TRP A 59 7.77 19.79 -3.39
CA TRP A 59 7.03 20.66 -4.33
C TRP A 59 6.80 22.09 -3.81
N VAL A 60 6.72 22.29 -2.49
CA VAL A 60 6.71 23.63 -1.89
C VAL A 60 8.04 24.35 -2.10
N ARG A 61 9.16 23.63 -1.99
CA ARG A 61 10.51 24.17 -2.19
C ARG A 61 10.81 24.40 -3.68
N TRP A 62 10.36 23.47 -4.51
CA TRP A 62 10.61 23.40 -5.95
C TRP A 62 9.28 23.32 -6.72
N PRO A 63 8.55 24.44 -6.85
CA PRO A 63 7.37 24.48 -7.71
C PRO A 63 7.76 24.21 -9.18
N HIS A 64 6.76 23.91 -10.01
CA HIS A 64 6.94 23.53 -11.42
C HIS A 64 7.86 24.48 -12.21
N ASP A 65 7.84 25.77 -11.89
CA ASP A 65 8.64 26.79 -12.58
C ASP A 65 10.11 26.76 -12.16
N ARG A 66 10.40 26.28 -10.94
CA ARG A 66 11.72 26.29 -10.32
C ARG A 66 12.38 24.91 -10.28
N ILE A 67 11.66 23.84 -10.62
CA ILE A 67 12.16 22.46 -10.56
C ILE A 67 13.45 22.24 -11.38
N TRP A 68 13.64 23.00 -12.46
CA TRP A 68 14.85 22.96 -13.32
C TRP A 68 16.14 23.42 -12.63
N SER A 69 15.99 24.15 -11.52
CA SER A 69 17.10 24.64 -10.69
C SER A 69 17.42 23.70 -9.53
N ALA A 70 16.56 22.72 -9.24
CA ALA A 70 16.78 21.78 -8.16
C ALA A 70 18.05 20.92 -8.40
N PRO A 71 18.77 20.54 -7.33
CA PRO A 71 19.94 19.67 -7.46
C PRO A 71 19.50 18.26 -7.87
N TYR A 72 20.32 17.60 -8.69
CA TYR A 72 20.00 16.28 -9.26
C TYR A 72 19.70 15.22 -8.20
N GLY A 73 20.41 15.23 -7.07
CA GLY A 73 20.14 14.30 -5.97
C GLY A 73 18.75 14.45 -5.35
N GLU A 74 18.24 15.69 -5.25
CA GLU A 74 16.87 15.93 -4.77
C GLU A 74 15.82 15.54 -5.82
N LEU A 75 16.10 15.78 -7.11
CA LEU A 75 15.24 15.32 -8.22
C LEU A 75 15.15 13.79 -8.27
N ALA A 76 16.28 13.08 -8.15
CA ALA A 76 16.30 11.62 -8.13
C ALA A 76 15.54 11.06 -6.93
N ALA A 77 15.75 11.62 -5.74
CA ALA A 77 15.02 11.22 -4.54
C ALA A 77 13.50 11.46 -4.66
N GLU A 78 13.07 12.52 -5.34
CA GLU A 78 11.65 12.75 -5.61
C GLU A 78 11.09 11.79 -6.66
N ALA A 79 11.85 11.48 -7.71
CA ALA A 79 11.43 10.49 -8.71
C ALA A 79 11.17 9.13 -8.06
N ASP A 80 12.08 8.66 -7.21
CA ASP A 80 11.93 7.41 -6.46
C ASP A 80 10.68 7.44 -5.54
N ARG A 81 10.46 8.56 -4.83
CA ARG A 81 9.26 8.74 -4.01
C ARG A 81 7.98 8.67 -4.83
N CYS A 82 7.92 9.37 -5.97
CA CYS A 82 6.77 9.33 -6.86
C CYS A 82 6.50 7.91 -7.40
N GLU A 83 7.54 7.13 -7.72
CA GLU A 83 7.39 5.73 -8.14
C GLU A 83 6.79 4.86 -7.04
N VAL A 84 7.30 4.96 -5.81
CA VAL A 84 6.77 4.22 -4.66
C VAL A 84 5.30 4.59 -4.40
N ILE A 85 4.95 5.87 -4.52
CA ILE A 85 3.58 6.37 -4.35
C ILE A 85 2.65 5.80 -5.43
N VAL A 86 3.05 5.86 -6.70
CA VAL A 86 2.27 5.32 -7.83
C VAL A 86 2.04 3.83 -7.67
N ASP A 87 3.06 3.08 -7.27
CA ASP A 87 2.95 1.63 -7.07
C ASP A 87 2.07 1.28 -5.88
N TYR A 88 2.14 2.04 -4.79
CA TYR A 88 1.23 1.89 -3.65
C TYR A 88 -0.23 2.10 -4.07
N ILE A 89 -0.52 3.19 -4.79
CA ILE A 89 -1.89 3.53 -5.22
C ILE A 89 -2.40 2.45 -6.21
N LYS A 90 -1.57 1.98 -7.14
CA LYS A 90 -1.90 0.86 -8.05
C LYS A 90 -2.19 -0.44 -7.30
N ARG A 91 -1.41 -0.78 -6.28
CA ARG A 91 -1.65 -1.97 -5.42
C ARG A 91 -2.98 -1.85 -4.69
N LYS A 92 -3.31 -0.67 -4.15
CA LYS A 92 -4.59 -0.37 -3.49
C LYS A 92 -5.78 -0.50 -4.46
N LYS A 93 -5.64 -0.01 -5.70
CA LYS A 93 -6.64 -0.21 -6.76
C LYS A 93 -6.87 -1.71 -7.05
N LYS A 94 -5.79 -2.49 -7.15
CA LYS A 94 -5.88 -3.94 -7.44
C LYS A 94 -6.49 -4.74 -6.28
N SER A 95 -6.20 -4.40 -5.03
CA SER A 95 -6.76 -5.08 -3.86
C SER A 95 -8.25 -4.79 -3.67
N GLN A 96 -8.69 -3.56 -3.97
CA GLN A 96 -10.11 -3.17 -3.86
C GLN A 96 -10.98 -3.67 -5.01
N ARG A 97 -10.44 -3.78 -6.24
CA ARG A 97 -11.17 -4.35 -7.39
C ARG A 97 -11.66 -5.79 -7.17
N LYS A 98 -11.09 -6.51 -6.20
CA LYS A 98 -11.49 -7.86 -5.81
C LYS A 98 -12.69 -7.90 -4.84
N ARG A 99 -13.17 -6.75 -4.34
CA ARG A 99 -14.28 -6.59 -3.39
C ARG A 99 -15.38 -5.66 -3.97
N VAL A 100 -16.23 -6.22 -4.84
CA VAL A 100 -17.67 -5.96 -5.16
C VAL A 100 -18.27 -4.52 -5.18
N ASP A 101 -19.04 -4.23 -6.26
CA ASP A 101 -20.15 -3.28 -6.57
C ASP A 101 -20.03 -1.73 -6.70
N ASP A 102 -21.02 -1.18 -7.43
CA ASP A 102 -21.18 0.11 -8.16
C ASP A 102 -20.79 1.42 -7.44
N ALA A 103 -20.59 1.42 -6.13
CA ALA A 103 -19.98 2.56 -5.41
C ALA A 103 -18.51 2.82 -5.84
N HIS A 104 -17.95 1.94 -6.65
CA HIS A 104 -16.57 1.94 -7.14
C HIS A 104 -16.26 2.99 -8.22
N ALA A 105 -17.24 3.52 -8.97
CA ALA A 105 -16.93 4.40 -10.11
C ALA A 105 -16.27 5.72 -9.66
N ALA A 106 -16.84 6.39 -8.66
CA ALA A 106 -16.29 7.62 -8.11
C ALA A 106 -14.96 7.40 -7.38
N PHE A 107 -14.84 6.30 -6.61
CA PHE A 107 -13.60 5.94 -5.95
C PHE A 107 -12.47 5.62 -6.95
N ASN A 108 -12.77 4.83 -7.98
CA ASN A 108 -11.80 4.53 -9.03
C ASN A 108 -11.40 5.78 -9.81
N GLN A 109 -12.35 6.69 -10.11
CA GLN A 109 -12.03 7.98 -10.74
C GLN A 109 -11.09 8.81 -9.86
N HIS A 110 -11.34 8.87 -8.55
CA HIS A 110 -10.46 9.57 -7.62
C HIS A 110 -9.04 8.95 -7.60
N ILE A 111 -8.95 7.63 -7.49
CA ILE A 111 -7.68 6.90 -7.53
C ILE A 111 -6.96 7.08 -8.87
N ASP A 112 -7.69 7.07 -9.99
CA ASP A 112 -7.11 7.30 -11.32
C ASP A 112 -6.62 8.73 -11.51
N HIS A 113 -7.33 9.70 -10.93
CA HIS A 113 -6.87 11.09 -10.88
C HIS A 113 -5.59 11.24 -10.07
N GLU A 114 -5.49 10.61 -8.90
CA GLU A 114 -4.25 10.62 -8.09
C GLU A 114 -3.08 9.95 -8.83
N ILE A 115 -3.31 8.79 -9.47
CA ILE A 115 -2.28 8.13 -10.28
C ILE A 115 -1.80 9.06 -11.40
N ALA A 116 -2.73 9.68 -12.14
CA ALA A 116 -2.40 10.59 -13.22
C ALA A 116 -1.61 11.81 -12.72
N ALA A 117 -1.97 12.38 -11.57
CA ALA A 117 -1.28 13.50 -10.96
C ALA A 117 0.18 13.14 -10.61
N TYR A 118 0.40 12.04 -9.89
CA TYR A 118 1.75 11.61 -9.52
C TYR A 118 2.58 11.16 -10.73
N GLN A 119 1.96 10.58 -11.76
CA GLN A 119 2.63 10.30 -13.02
C GLN A 119 3.07 11.57 -13.76
N GLY A 120 2.24 12.61 -13.74
CA GLY A 120 2.59 13.93 -14.30
C GLY A 120 3.75 14.58 -13.53
N MET A 121 3.71 14.52 -12.20
CA MET A 121 4.81 14.98 -11.34
C MET A 121 6.12 14.22 -11.63
N LEU A 122 6.05 12.90 -11.73
CA LEU A 122 7.20 12.06 -12.08
C LEU A 122 7.78 12.42 -13.46
N ALA A 123 6.91 12.65 -14.45
CA ALA A 123 7.35 13.07 -15.78
C ALA A 123 8.06 14.43 -15.74
N ALA A 124 7.55 15.40 -14.98
CA ALA A 124 8.19 16.70 -14.79
C ALA A 124 9.57 16.57 -14.12
N VAL A 125 9.67 15.78 -13.05
CA VAL A 125 10.95 15.51 -12.36
C VAL A 125 11.94 14.84 -13.29
N ARG A 126 11.53 13.81 -14.05
CA ARG A 126 12.39 13.12 -15.02
C ARG A 126 12.86 14.04 -16.14
N ASN A 127 11.99 14.92 -16.63
CA ASN A 127 12.39 15.94 -17.60
C ASN A 127 13.42 16.91 -17.01
N ALA A 128 13.23 17.34 -15.76
CA ALA A 128 14.19 18.17 -15.05
C ALA A 128 15.53 17.45 -14.82
N MET A 129 15.52 16.15 -14.52
CA MET A 129 16.72 15.32 -14.42
C MET A 129 17.45 15.24 -15.76
N ASN A 130 16.74 14.98 -16.86
CA ASN A 130 17.31 14.93 -18.20
C ASN A 130 17.93 16.27 -18.59
N TYR A 131 17.26 17.37 -18.26
CA TYR A 131 17.79 18.72 -18.45
C TYR A 131 19.05 18.97 -17.60
N ALA A 132 19.02 18.62 -16.31
CA ALA A 132 20.18 18.74 -15.43
C ALA A 132 21.37 17.91 -15.95
N HIS A 133 21.11 16.69 -16.42
CA HIS A 133 22.09 15.81 -17.04
C HIS A 133 22.72 16.44 -18.29
N SER A 134 21.90 17.00 -19.19
CA SER A 134 22.38 17.72 -20.39
C SER A 134 23.25 18.95 -20.09
N ARG A 135 23.11 19.51 -18.88
CA ARG A 135 23.87 20.67 -18.39
C ARG A 135 25.10 20.26 -17.57
N GLY A 136 25.47 18.98 -17.56
CA GLY A 136 26.61 18.46 -16.80
C GLY A 136 26.37 18.35 -15.30
N ARG A 137 25.13 18.55 -14.83
CA ARG A 137 24.71 18.36 -13.42
C ARG A 137 24.13 16.95 -13.19
N GLY A 138 24.57 15.97 -13.98
CA GLY A 138 24.11 14.59 -13.92
C GLY A 138 24.56 13.86 -12.66
N PRO A 139 24.25 12.54 -12.54
CA PRO A 139 24.70 11.75 -11.40
C PRO A 139 26.22 11.83 -11.32
N GLN A 140 26.74 12.25 -10.16
CA GLN A 140 28.16 12.17 -9.87
C GLN A 140 28.52 10.68 -9.77
N GLN A 141 29.08 10.12 -10.86
CA GLN A 141 29.73 8.83 -10.78
C GLN A 141 30.81 8.93 -9.70
N PRO A 142 30.80 8.07 -8.67
CA PRO A 142 31.87 8.05 -7.68
C PRO A 142 33.17 7.76 -8.41
N TYR A 143 34.05 8.76 -8.48
CA TYR A 143 35.39 8.62 -9.02
C TYR A 143 36.26 7.99 -7.93
N GLY A 144 36.52 6.69 -8.04
CA GLY A 144 37.49 6.00 -7.20
C GLY A 144 37.00 4.68 -6.61
N ALA A 145 37.35 3.59 -7.29
CA ALA A 145 37.82 2.38 -6.63
C ALA A 145 39.25 2.13 -7.14
#